data_AF-A0A0S2SPU5-F1
#
_entry.id   AF-A0A0S2SPU5-F1
#
_cell.length_a   1.000
_cell.length_b   1.000
_cell.length_c   1.000
_cell.angle_alpha   90.00
_cell.angle_beta   90.00
_cell.angle_gamma   90.00
#
_symmetry.space_group_name_H-M   'P 1'
#
loop_
_entity.id
_entity.type
_entity.pdbx_description
1 polymer ?
#
loop_
_entity_poly.entity_id
_entity_poly.type
_entity_poly.pdbx_seq_one_letter_code
_entity_poly.pdbx_strand_id
1 'polypeptide(L)'
;MLKERKMLLNKNFKEVLIAFFIFIKSRIVLHSFYIIASLALGYHLVDNVSLADLKPIMGTLQNIAAAVFTLAGIWIAYSYPQAIAAYTSPSSVKVIPTDETKRIENLVLIVLTSAFVISSLLLINMLYLLVYKTISDLNSLHILKMLGVSSVFYLSFLQLKAIFIVMITNILFVNELHHKKTEKDANDDL
;
A
#
# COMPACT_ATOMS: atom_id res chain seq x y z
N MET A 1 14.82 7.23 33.67
CA MET A 1 15.26 6.37 32.54
C MET A 1 14.20 5.41 31.97
N LEU A 2 13.80 4.29 32.60
CA LEU A 2 12.86 3.31 31.99
C LEU A 2 11.43 3.87 31.78
N LYS A 3 10.96 4.72 32.71
CA LYS A 3 9.63 5.36 32.66
C LYS A 3 9.55 6.47 31.59
N GLU A 4 10.63 7.25 31.43
CA GLU A 4 10.76 8.26 30.38
C GLU A 4 10.89 7.64 28.98
N ARG A 5 11.64 6.53 28.82
CA ARG A 5 11.68 5.80 27.55
C ARG A 5 10.31 5.28 27.13
N LYS A 6 9.52 4.70 28.05
CA LYS A 6 8.14 4.27 27.77
C LYS A 6 7.22 5.44 27.41
N MET A 7 7.41 6.59 28.05
CA MET A 7 6.61 7.80 27.79
C MET A 7 6.91 8.41 26.41
N LEU A 8 8.19 8.46 26.02
CA LEU A 8 8.62 8.90 24.68
C LEU A 8 8.16 7.94 23.57
N LEU A 9 8.25 6.63 23.79
CA LEU A 9 7.72 5.63 22.84
C LEU A 9 6.20 5.75 22.64
N ASN A 10 5.45 5.97 23.71
CA ASN A 10 3.98 6.09 23.63
C ASN A 10 3.54 7.40 22.95
N LYS A 11 4.31 8.49 23.12
CA LYS A 11 4.07 9.76 22.43
C LYS A 11 4.32 9.64 20.93
N ASN A 12 5.46 9.07 20.53
CA ASN A 12 5.80 8.83 19.12
C ASN A 12 4.80 7.87 18.45
N PHE A 13 4.36 6.82 19.15
CA PHE A 13 3.36 5.88 18.62
C PHE A 13 2.00 6.53 18.38
N LYS A 14 1.53 7.39 19.30
CA LYS A 14 0.31 8.17 19.11
C LYS A 14 0.42 9.15 17.95
N GLU A 15 1.55 9.82 17.79
CA GLU A 15 1.78 10.72 16.66
C GLU A 15 1.75 9.98 15.32
N VAL A 16 2.34 8.77 15.25
CA VAL A 16 2.25 7.89 14.08
C VAL A 16 0.80 7.46 13.81
N LEU A 17 0.04 7.08 14.83
CA LEU A 17 -1.38 6.71 14.70
C LEU A 17 -2.24 7.87 14.22
N ILE A 18 -2.01 9.09 14.74
CA ILE A 18 -2.72 10.30 14.33
C ILE A 18 -2.38 10.65 12.89
N ALA A 19 -1.10 10.61 12.51
CA ALA A 19 -0.67 10.81 11.13
C ALA A 19 -1.32 9.80 10.19
N PHE A 20 -1.38 8.52 10.60
CA PHE A 20 -2.07 7.46 9.86
C PHE A 20 -3.58 7.71 9.73
N PHE A 21 -4.24 8.22 10.76
CA PHE A 21 -5.68 8.51 10.73
C PHE A 21 -6.03 9.74 9.87
N ILE A 22 -5.25 10.81 9.97
CA ILE A 22 -5.37 12.00 9.11
C ILE A 22 -5.12 11.61 7.66
N PHE A 23 -4.13 10.75 7.43
CA PHE A 23 -3.81 10.20 6.12
C PHE A 23 -4.98 9.41 5.52
N ILE A 24 -5.63 8.53 6.30
CA ILE A 24 -6.84 7.81 5.87
C ILE A 24 -7.96 8.81 5.54
N LYS A 25 -8.17 9.82 6.38
CA LYS A 25 -9.28 10.78 6.24
C LYS A 25 -9.25 11.52 4.90
N SER A 26 -8.07 11.92 4.42
CA SER A 26 -7.89 12.60 3.14
C SER A 26 -8.35 11.76 1.94
N ARG A 27 -8.35 10.43 2.06
CA ARG A 27 -8.66 9.51 0.97
C ARG A 27 -9.99 8.78 1.12
N ILE A 28 -10.77 9.10 2.16
CA ILE A 28 -12.05 8.44 2.47
C ILE A 28 -12.99 8.39 1.26
N VAL A 29 -13.18 9.48 0.53
CA VAL A 29 -14.15 9.54 -0.59
C VAL A 29 -13.83 8.50 -1.67
N LEU A 30 -12.55 8.36 -2.01
CA LEU A 30 -12.08 7.43 -3.03
C LEU A 30 -12.13 5.97 -2.54
N HIS A 31 -11.85 5.75 -1.25
CA HIS A 31 -12.05 4.43 -0.63
C HIS A 31 -13.53 4.04 -0.56
N SER A 32 -14.42 4.98 -0.24
CA SER A 32 -15.87 4.76 -0.23
C SER A 32 -16.37 4.34 -1.62
N PHE A 33 -15.88 4.98 -2.69
CA PHE A 33 -16.19 4.58 -4.06
C PHE A 33 -15.75 3.14 -4.36
N TYR A 34 -14.52 2.76 -4.00
CA TYR A 34 -14.04 1.39 -4.21
C TYR A 34 -14.83 0.36 -3.40
N ILE A 35 -15.22 0.69 -2.17
CA ILE A 35 -16.04 -0.20 -1.33
C ILE A 35 -17.41 -0.41 -1.99
N ILE A 36 -18.09 0.67 -2.38
CA ILE A 36 -19.41 0.58 -3.03
C ILE A 36 -19.32 -0.24 -4.32
N ALA A 37 -18.33 0.05 -5.18
CA ALA A 37 -18.12 -0.69 -6.41
C ALA A 37 -17.84 -2.18 -6.15
N SER A 38 -17.02 -2.49 -5.16
CA SER A 38 -16.71 -3.88 -4.79
C SER A 38 -17.90 -4.63 -4.23
N LEU A 39 -18.76 -3.98 -3.43
CA LEU A 39 -19.98 -4.57 -2.88
C LEU A 39 -21.01 -4.83 -3.97
N ALA A 40 -21.16 -3.90 -4.92
CA ALA A 40 -22.05 -4.09 -6.07
C ALA A 40 -21.59 -5.28 -6.94
N LEU A 41 -20.28 -5.37 -7.22
CA LEU A 41 -19.72 -6.51 -7.95
C LEU A 41 -19.91 -7.83 -7.19
N GLY A 42 -19.64 -7.83 -5.87
CA GLY A 42 -19.84 -9.00 -5.04
C GLY A 42 -21.30 -9.45 -4.99
N TYR A 43 -22.24 -8.52 -4.88
CA TYR A 43 -23.68 -8.82 -4.93
C TYR A 43 -24.09 -9.48 -6.25
N HIS A 44 -23.60 -8.99 -7.39
CA HIS A 44 -23.96 -9.57 -8.69
C HIS A 44 -23.25 -10.89 -9.00
N LEU A 45 -22.06 -11.12 -8.45
CA LEU A 45 -21.24 -12.28 -8.77
C LEU A 45 -21.35 -13.41 -7.74
N VAL A 46 -21.93 -13.15 -6.56
CA VAL A 46 -22.02 -14.15 -5.47
C VAL A 46 -22.71 -15.44 -5.89
N ASP A 47 -23.71 -15.39 -6.77
CA ASP A 47 -24.43 -16.59 -7.19
C ASP A 47 -23.65 -17.39 -8.25
N ASN A 48 -22.81 -16.73 -9.03
CA ASN A 48 -22.10 -17.32 -10.19
C ASN A 48 -20.65 -17.74 -9.88
N VAL A 49 -20.04 -17.20 -8.83
CA VAL A 49 -18.61 -17.40 -8.52
C VAL A 49 -18.48 -18.13 -7.20
N SER A 50 -17.74 -19.23 -7.13
CA SER A 50 -17.43 -19.90 -5.86
C SER A 50 -16.23 -19.25 -5.15
N LEU A 51 -16.09 -19.43 -3.84
CA LEU A 51 -14.90 -18.95 -3.11
C LEU A 51 -13.61 -19.63 -3.59
N ALA A 52 -13.70 -20.85 -4.15
CA ALA A 52 -12.55 -21.54 -4.71
C ALA A 52 -12.03 -20.85 -5.98
N ASP A 53 -12.92 -20.24 -6.77
CA ASP A 53 -12.59 -19.51 -8.00
C ASP A 53 -11.82 -18.21 -7.73
N LEU A 54 -11.85 -17.72 -6.49
CA LEU A 54 -11.07 -16.55 -6.08
C LEU A 54 -9.59 -16.88 -5.83
N LYS A 55 -9.22 -18.14 -5.60
CA LYS A 55 -7.84 -18.51 -5.25
C LYS A 55 -6.80 -18.06 -6.28
N PRO A 56 -7.00 -18.26 -7.60
CA PRO A 56 -6.04 -17.79 -8.60
C PRO A 56 -5.89 -16.26 -8.56
N ILE A 57 -7.00 -15.53 -8.42
CA ILE A 57 -7.02 -14.07 -8.35
C ILE A 57 -6.26 -13.58 -7.11
N MET A 58 -6.52 -14.19 -5.95
CA MET A 58 -5.82 -13.89 -4.70
C MET A 58 -4.32 -14.16 -4.81
N GLY A 59 -3.92 -15.25 -5.47
CA GLY A 59 -2.51 -15.57 -5.73
C GLY A 59 -1.82 -14.53 -6.62
N THR A 60 -2.47 -14.15 -7.74
CA THR A 60 -1.98 -13.07 -8.60
C THR A 60 -1.87 -11.75 -7.84
N LEU A 61 -2.89 -11.42 -7.03
CA LEU A 61 -2.91 -10.20 -6.24
C LEU A 61 -1.78 -10.16 -5.21
N GLN A 62 -1.51 -11.27 -4.54
CA GLN A 62 -0.40 -11.41 -3.59
C GLN A 62 0.96 -11.21 -4.28
N ASN A 63 1.16 -11.85 -5.44
CA ASN A 63 2.41 -11.75 -6.20
C ASN A 63 2.66 -10.32 -6.67
N ILE A 64 1.63 -9.66 -7.21
CA ILE A 64 1.72 -8.26 -7.65
C ILE A 64 1.97 -7.34 -6.45
N ALA A 65 1.28 -7.55 -5.33
CA ALA A 65 1.49 -6.76 -4.13
C ALA A 65 2.93 -6.89 -3.59
N ALA A 66 3.48 -8.10 -3.59
CA ALA A 66 4.87 -8.33 -3.19
C ALA A 66 5.85 -7.61 -4.14
N ALA A 67 5.64 -7.71 -5.46
CA ALA A 67 6.47 -7.04 -6.45
C ALA A 67 6.45 -5.51 -6.30
N VAL A 68 5.26 -4.92 -6.15
CA VAL A 68 5.09 -3.47 -5.95
C VAL A 68 5.70 -3.00 -4.63
N PHE A 69 5.51 -3.77 -3.55
CA PHE A 69 6.15 -3.51 -2.25
C PHE A 69 7.67 -3.44 -2.38
N THR A 70 8.27 -4.43 -3.04
CA THR A 70 9.73 -4.49 -3.25
C THR A 70 10.22 -3.35 -4.13
N LEU A 71 9.56 -3.06 -5.25
CA LEU A 71 9.95 -1.96 -6.15
C LEU A 71 9.91 -0.61 -5.44
N ALA A 72 8.82 -0.30 -4.73
CA ALA A 72 8.70 0.94 -4.00
C ALA A 72 9.73 1.04 -2.86
N GLY A 73 10.01 -0.07 -2.16
CA GLY A 73 11.05 -0.13 -1.12
C GLY A 73 12.44 0.18 -1.65
N ILE A 74 12.80 -0.41 -2.80
CA ILE A 74 14.07 -0.12 -3.49
C ILE A 74 14.16 1.36 -3.86
N TRP A 75 13.08 1.95 -4.39
CA TRP A 75 13.06 3.38 -4.75
C TRP A 75 13.29 4.32 -3.59
N ILE A 76 12.70 4.02 -2.43
CA ILE A 76 12.92 4.80 -1.20
C ILE A 76 14.40 4.75 -0.82
N ALA A 77 15.00 3.54 -0.84
CA ALA A 77 16.41 3.35 -0.49
C ALA A 77 17.36 4.11 -1.42
N TYR A 78 17.09 4.11 -2.73
CA TYR A 78 17.93 4.81 -3.71
C TYR A 78 17.74 6.32 -3.73
N SER A 79 16.50 6.79 -3.65
CA SER A 79 16.21 8.21 -3.86
C SER A 79 16.59 9.06 -2.64
N TYR A 80 16.68 8.46 -1.44
CA TYR A 80 16.82 9.21 -0.20
C TYR A 80 17.86 8.64 0.78
N PRO A 81 19.13 8.46 0.34
CA PRO A 81 20.20 8.03 1.24
C PRO A 81 20.40 9.02 2.39
N GLN A 82 20.10 10.31 2.20
CA GLN A 82 20.24 11.35 3.24
C GLN A 82 19.19 11.23 4.35
N ALA A 83 17.97 10.80 4.04
CA ALA A 83 16.95 10.55 5.07
C ALA A 83 17.32 9.33 5.93
N ILE A 84 17.89 8.29 5.31
CA ILE A 84 18.47 7.14 6.01
C ILE A 84 19.68 7.56 6.84
N ALA A 85 20.57 8.38 6.26
CA ALA A 85 21.77 8.88 6.93
C ALA A 85 21.47 9.79 8.13
N ALA A 86 20.44 10.63 8.05
CA ALA A 86 19.97 11.47 9.16
C ALA A 86 19.46 10.64 10.34
N TYR A 87 18.87 9.47 10.09
CA TYR A 87 18.50 8.50 11.12
C TYR A 87 19.70 7.80 11.75
N THR A 88 20.77 7.54 10.98
CA THR A 88 21.99 6.88 11.46
C THR A 88 23.06 7.84 12.00
N SER A 89 22.95 9.16 11.73
CA SER A 89 23.92 10.19 12.12
C SER A 89 23.22 11.55 12.26
N PRO A 90 22.74 11.92 13.46
CA PRO A 90 21.87 13.08 13.67
C PRO A 90 22.53 14.46 13.49
N SER A 91 23.86 14.54 13.33
CA SER A 91 24.61 15.81 13.36
C SER A 91 24.75 16.51 12.00
N SER A 92 24.19 15.97 10.91
CA SER A 92 24.34 16.53 9.55
C SER A 92 23.01 16.71 8.79
N VAL A 93 21.93 17.04 9.50
CA VAL A 93 20.59 17.20 8.89
C VAL A 93 20.55 18.45 8.00
N LYS A 94 20.81 18.28 6.70
CA LYS A 94 20.40 19.23 5.67
C LYS A 94 18.88 19.15 5.53
N VAL A 95 18.22 20.31 5.50
CA VAL A 95 16.77 20.41 5.30
C VAL A 95 16.42 19.80 3.94
N ILE A 96 15.61 18.73 3.95
CA ILE A 96 15.14 18.06 2.73
C ILE A 96 14.13 19.00 2.04
N PRO A 97 14.24 19.24 0.72
CA PRO A 97 13.25 20.00 -0.03
C PRO A 97 11.83 19.44 0.13
N THR A 98 10.82 20.30 0.19
CA THR A 98 9.41 19.93 0.40
C THR A 98 8.85 19.04 -0.70
N ASP A 99 9.31 19.17 -1.95
CA ASP A 99 8.82 18.35 -3.08
C ASP A 99 9.37 16.93 -3.04
N GLU A 100 10.61 16.75 -2.59
CA GLU A 100 11.20 15.45 -2.33
C GLU A 100 10.46 14.70 -1.22
N THR A 101 10.02 15.42 -0.19
CA THR A 101 9.27 14.85 0.94
C THR A 101 7.93 14.26 0.50
N LYS A 102 7.18 14.92 -0.39
CA LYS A 102 5.91 14.40 -0.94
C LYS A 102 6.10 13.15 -1.78
N ARG A 103 7.22 13.04 -2.51
CA ARG A 103 7.56 11.86 -3.32
C ARG A 103 7.89 10.67 -2.42
N ILE A 104 8.65 10.88 -1.34
CA ILE A 104 8.89 9.85 -0.29
C ILE A 104 7.56 9.39 0.30
N GLU A 105 6.73 10.33 0.73
CA GLU A 105 5.44 10.04 1.35
C GLU A 105 4.62 9.15 0.41
N ASN A 106 4.46 9.52 -0.86
CA ASN A 106 3.74 8.71 -1.83
C ASN A 106 4.32 7.29 -2.00
N LEU A 107 5.64 7.13 -2.03
CA LEU A 107 6.27 5.80 -2.11
C LEU A 107 6.00 4.96 -0.85
N VAL A 108 6.15 5.54 0.35
CA VAL A 108 5.86 4.86 1.62
C VAL A 108 4.39 4.42 1.67
N LEU A 109 3.48 5.23 1.13
CA LEU A 109 2.06 4.89 1.07
C LEU A 109 1.76 3.71 0.14
N ILE A 110 2.49 3.58 -0.97
CA ILE A 110 2.38 2.42 -1.86
C ILE A 110 2.88 1.17 -1.13
N VAL A 111 3.99 1.26 -0.40
CA VAL A 111 4.53 0.17 0.44
C VAL A 111 3.48 -0.26 1.47
N LEU A 112 2.89 0.68 2.22
CA LEU A 112 1.86 0.39 3.22
C LEU A 112 0.59 -0.20 2.58
N THR A 113 0.17 0.29 1.41
CA THR A 113 -0.99 -0.24 0.69
C THR A 113 -0.76 -1.69 0.26
N SER A 114 0.43 -1.99 -0.29
CA SER A 114 0.76 -3.34 -0.74
C SER A 114 0.90 -4.31 0.44
N ALA A 115 1.50 -3.87 1.54
CA ALA A 115 1.57 -4.65 2.78
C ALA A 115 0.16 -4.94 3.32
N PHE A 116 -0.72 -3.93 3.34
CA PHE A 116 -2.12 -4.10 3.73
C PHE A 116 -2.86 -5.13 2.86
N VAL A 117 -2.65 -5.12 1.54
CA VAL A 117 -3.23 -6.11 0.63
C VAL A 117 -2.77 -7.52 0.97
N ILE A 118 -1.47 -7.74 1.14
CA ILE A 118 -0.90 -9.07 1.47
C ILE A 118 -1.41 -9.55 2.83
N SER A 119 -1.40 -8.69 3.85
CA SER A 119 -1.90 -9.03 5.19
C SER A 119 -3.39 -9.35 5.17
N SER A 120 -4.18 -8.60 4.39
CA SER A 120 -5.63 -8.85 4.24
C SER A 120 -5.90 -10.18 3.55
N LEU A 121 -5.15 -10.52 2.50
CA LEU A 121 -5.26 -11.82 1.82
C LEU A 121 -4.93 -12.99 2.75
N LEU A 122 -3.90 -12.85 3.60
CA LEU A 122 -3.59 -13.84 4.63
C LEU A 122 -4.76 -14.01 5.60
N LEU A 123 -5.35 -12.91 6.09
CA LEU A 123 -6.51 -12.96 6.99
C LEU A 123 -7.71 -13.62 6.31
N ILE A 124 -8.00 -13.31 5.05
CA ILE A 124 -9.09 -13.95 4.28
C ILE A 124 -8.87 -15.46 4.20
N ASN A 125 -7.65 -15.91 3.88
CA ASN A 125 -7.33 -17.34 3.83
C ASN A 125 -7.47 -18.03 5.19
N MET A 126 -7.07 -17.37 6.28
CA MET A 126 -7.25 -17.89 7.63
C MET A 126 -8.73 -17.96 8.03
N LEU A 127 -9.50 -16.91 7.76
CA LEU A 127 -10.93 -16.87 8.04
C LEU A 127 -11.69 -17.91 7.23
N TYR A 128 -11.33 -18.10 5.96
CA TYR A 128 -11.88 -19.17 5.13
C TYR A 128 -11.68 -20.55 5.79
N LEU A 129 -10.48 -20.83 6.32
CA LEU A 129 -10.21 -22.11 6.98
C LEU A 129 -11.03 -22.29 8.27
N LEU A 130 -11.12 -21.23 9.09
CA LEU A 130 -11.77 -21.28 10.41
C LEU A 130 -13.29 -21.27 10.36
N VAL A 131 -13.88 -20.48 9.45
CA VAL A 131 -15.30 -20.14 9.48
C VAL A 131 -16.09 -20.96 8.47
N TYR A 132 -15.59 -21.10 7.24
CA TYR A 132 -16.34 -21.74 6.15
C TYR A 132 -16.64 -23.22 6.42
N LYS A 133 -15.76 -23.92 7.15
CA LYS A 133 -15.97 -25.33 7.52
C LYS A 133 -16.88 -25.53 8.74
N THR A 134 -17.11 -24.49 9.54
CA THR A 134 -17.84 -24.58 10.81
C THR A 134 -19.28 -24.12 10.68
N ILE A 135 -19.59 -23.22 9.74
CA ILE A 135 -20.96 -22.73 9.52
C ILE A 135 -21.73 -23.71 8.63
N SER A 136 -22.85 -24.24 9.13
CA SER A 136 -23.81 -25.07 8.37
C SER A 136 -25.04 -24.29 7.87
N ASP A 137 -25.25 -23.05 8.32
CA ASP A 137 -26.38 -22.23 7.89
C ASP A 137 -26.15 -21.64 6.48
N LEU A 138 -27.08 -21.90 5.56
CA LEU A 138 -27.02 -21.49 4.16
C LEU A 138 -27.06 -19.97 4.00
N ASN A 139 -27.82 -19.25 4.82
CA ASN A 139 -27.93 -17.79 4.72
C ASN A 139 -26.63 -17.11 5.16
N SER A 140 -26.07 -17.59 6.28
CA SER A 140 -24.77 -17.13 6.78
C SER A 140 -23.62 -17.42 5.79
N LEU A 141 -23.66 -18.56 5.09
CA LEU A 141 -22.69 -18.90 4.05
C LEU A 141 -22.79 -17.98 2.82
N HIS A 142 -23.99 -17.60 2.39
CA HIS A 142 -24.19 -16.69 1.26
C HIS A 142 -23.61 -15.30 1.56
N ILE A 143 -23.88 -14.76 2.75
CA ILE A 143 -23.33 -13.46 3.18
C ILE A 143 -21.80 -13.52 3.25
N LEU A 144 -21.23 -14.58 3.85
CA LEU A 144 -19.78 -14.76 3.93
C LEU A 144 -19.14 -14.83 2.54
N LYS A 145 -19.79 -15.53 1.61
CA LYS A 145 -19.36 -15.64 0.22
C LYS A 145 -19.37 -14.27 -0.47
N MET A 146 -20.46 -13.51 -0.35
CA MET A 146 -20.58 -12.15 -0.89
C MET A 146 -19.47 -11.24 -0.35
N LEU A 147 -19.23 -11.27 0.96
CA LEU A 147 -18.18 -10.48 1.61
C LEU A 147 -16.78 -10.89 1.13
N GLY A 148 -16.53 -12.19 0.97
CA GLY A 148 -15.28 -12.71 0.44
C GLY A 148 -14.98 -12.21 -0.98
N VAL A 149 -15.96 -12.37 -1.89
CA VAL A 149 -15.85 -11.88 -3.28
C VAL A 149 -15.63 -10.36 -3.30
N SER A 150 -16.46 -9.60 -2.57
CA SER A 150 -16.35 -8.14 -2.50
C SER A 150 -14.98 -7.70 -1.98
N SER A 151 -14.46 -8.36 -0.95
CA SER A 151 -13.15 -8.05 -0.36
C SER A 151 -12.02 -8.23 -1.36
N VAL A 152 -12.04 -9.31 -2.14
CA VAL A 152 -11.02 -9.55 -3.18
C VAL A 152 -11.06 -8.47 -4.28
N PHE A 153 -12.26 -8.03 -4.69
CA PHE A 153 -12.39 -6.91 -5.64
C PHE A 153 -11.88 -5.59 -5.07
N TYR A 154 -12.22 -5.28 -3.82
CA TYR A 154 -11.73 -4.08 -3.14
C TYR A 154 -10.19 -4.04 -3.09
N LEU A 155 -9.57 -5.14 -2.66
CA LEU A 155 -8.11 -5.26 -2.60
C LEU A 155 -7.48 -5.16 -4.00
N SER A 156 -8.14 -5.71 -5.02
CA SER A 156 -7.71 -5.57 -6.42
C SER A 156 -7.67 -4.11 -6.88
N PHE A 157 -8.69 -3.31 -6.55
CA PHE A 157 -8.69 -1.88 -6.89
C PHE A 157 -7.59 -1.10 -6.18
N LEU A 158 -7.35 -1.39 -4.89
CA LEU A 158 -6.24 -0.78 -4.15
C LEU A 158 -4.89 -1.09 -4.80
N GLN A 159 -4.68 -2.36 -5.16
CA GLN A 159 -3.42 -2.78 -5.75
C GLN A 159 -3.22 -2.22 -7.16
N LEU A 160 -4.27 -2.17 -7.99
CA LEU A 160 -4.20 -1.55 -9.32
C LEU A 160 -3.78 -0.08 -9.22
N LYS A 161 -4.38 0.68 -8.30
CA LYS A 161 -3.97 2.06 -8.06
C LYS A 161 -2.50 2.16 -7.65
N ALA A 162 -2.04 1.29 -6.74
CA ALA A 162 -0.65 1.27 -6.31
C ALA A 162 0.32 1.00 -7.48
N ILE A 163 -0.01 0.05 -8.35
CA ILE A 163 0.75 -0.25 -9.57
C ILE A 163 0.87 1.00 -10.45
N PHE A 164 -0.24 1.67 -10.76
CA PHE A 164 -0.23 2.86 -11.60
C PHE A 164 0.67 3.97 -11.06
N ILE A 165 0.63 4.23 -9.74
CA ILE A 165 1.46 5.26 -9.12
C ILE A 165 2.94 4.90 -9.20
N VAL A 166 3.31 3.63 -8.95
CA VAL A 166 4.70 3.17 -9.09
C VAL A 166 5.16 3.29 -10.54
N MET A 167 4.34 2.89 -11.51
CA MET A 167 4.67 3.03 -12.93
C MET A 167 4.94 4.48 -13.31
N ILE A 168 4.07 5.41 -12.93
CA ILE A 168 4.27 6.84 -13.21
C ILE A 168 5.54 7.35 -12.53
N THR A 169 5.78 6.96 -11.28
CA THR A 169 6.98 7.37 -10.54
C THR A 169 8.27 6.86 -11.20
N ASN A 170 8.25 5.64 -11.73
CA ASN A 170 9.36 5.08 -12.51
C ASN A 170 9.61 5.87 -13.80
N ILE A 171 8.56 6.19 -14.55
CA ILE A 171 8.67 6.96 -15.80
C ILE A 171 9.23 8.35 -15.52
N LEU A 172 8.69 9.04 -14.50
CA LEU A 172 9.17 10.37 -14.11
C LEU A 172 10.64 10.35 -13.69
N PHE A 173 11.07 9.32 -12.96
CA PHE A 173 12.49 9.16 -12.61
C PHE A 173 13.38 9.01 -13.85
N VAL A 174 12.99 8.15 -14.79
CA VAL A 174 13.78 7.93 -16.02
C VAL A 174 13.90 9.23 -16.81
N ASN A 175 12.80 10.00 -16.92
CA ASN A 175 12.82 11.30 -17.59
C ASN A 175 13.75 12.30 -16.86
N GLU A 176 13.72 12.33 -15.53
CA GLU A 176 14.61 13.17 -14.72
C GLU A 176 16.09 12.81 -14.94
N LEU A 177 16.40 11.51 -15.08
CA LEU A 177 17.74 11.02 -15.37
C LEU A 177 18.24 11.48 -16.75
N HIS A 178 17.39 11.37 -17.77
CA HIS A 178 17.72 11.86 -19.12
C HIS A 178 17.98 13.36 -19.12
N HIS A 179 17.14 14.13 -18.44
CA HIS A 179 17.30 15.58 -18.36
C HIS A 179 18.62 15.98 -17.71
N LYS A 180 18.94 15.41 -16.54
CA LYS A 180 20.22 15.67 -15.83
C LYS A 180 21.44 15.27 -16.64
N LYS A 181 21.34 14.20 -17.44
CA LYS A 181 22.43 13.80 -18.35
C LYS A 181 22.62 14.85 -19.44
N THR A 182 21.55 15.29 -20.08
CA THR A 182 21.62 16.32 -21.13
C THR A 182 22.14 17.66 -20.61
N GLU A 183 21.72 18.09 -19.42
CA GLU A 183 22.25 19.30 -18.78
C GLU A 183 23.76 19.17 -18.49
N LYS A 184 24.20 18.01 -18.02
CA LYS A 184 25.62 17.74 -17.78
C LYS A 184 26.42 17.79 -19.08
N ASP A 185 25.97 17.08 -20.11
CA ASP A 185 26.65 17.05 -21.40
C ASP A 185 26.74 18.47 -22.01
N ALA A 186 25.68 19.28 -21.89
CA ALA A 186 25.68 20.67 -22.35
C ALA A 186 26.59 21.62 -21.55
N ASN A 187 26.83 21.32 -20.26
CA ASN A 187 27.71 22.12 -19.41
C ASN A 187 29.18 21.67 -19.51
N ASP A 188 29.44 20.42 -19.89
CA ASP A 188 30.79 19.90 -20.18
C ASP A 188 31.30 20.38 -21.57
N ASP A 189 30.40 20.82 -22.47
CA ASP A 189 30.71 21.37 -23.80
C ASP A 189 31.01 22.89 -23.82
N LEU A 190 30.91 23.59 -22.68
CA LEU A 190 31.18 25.03 -22.50
C LEU A 190 32.54 25.29 -21.82
#